data_AF-A0A5M8P1C7-F1
#
_entry.id   AF-A0A5M8P1C7-F1
#
_cell.length_a   1.000
_cell.length_b   1.000
_cell.length_c   1.000
_cell.angle_alpha   90.00
_cell.angle_beta   90.00
_cell.angle_gamma   90.00
#
_symmetry.space_group_name_H-M   'P 1'
#
loop_
_entity.id
_entity.type
_entity.pdbx_description
1 polymer ?
#
loop_
_entity_poly.entity_id
_entity_poly.type
_entity_poly.pdbx_seq_one_letter_code
_entity_poly.pdbx_strand_id
1 'polypeptide(L)'
;MKKKISFRLACAILCMSCTLLQAKDLYLSTSGADTNNGLSAATPFATISRAFTVADANDVIHVSGFIDITKEPQSDITSNDLLMDGTKALTVNGITYNTWNAVNGTNGVKPLAKAVAVIGDDKETCGFDGNYRSRLFKIDRRAEAEILGRGPYVFKNLTFQHGNNSGSNDSGGAIYLRNIENISFENCAFDLNFGVANGTSSVRGGAFFISQPETGATVFKNCEFTDNEAPEGAAIYILNGTLNMSDCIFYGNENENIPNSKGGAFCIFPNEDNPPVLNIERCQFIDNHAGQYGGVAYYREGGNAVDKVAKITFRECSMTGNAANQEENGDAGAFYIHNESAFITLDFSIINSTLYNNTAVRTGGALLADYAVEGSTLNIINTTITGNKSLTGLNAGYTGGLRFTDTAILLKKNIYNSIIEGNTTGDEELPSDVTGQGSSHFIPEFNATLANSYIGMIACDDFDPATAIHCVLNYAPEKQAGLIDDVDESIEEYGCIPLKEDAATVAAGDAKYLKDLGIYTDQQGHIRSFANDQCSIGAVEAGSGRSIPTINANALLIYTDNKTLFISGAIQGTIDIHLYSAAGLHLKAITDVAAQRAYPLDELQSGLYIATVQAGNQRFAQKIFIP
;
A
#
# COMPACT_ATOMS: atom_id res chain seq x y z
N MET A 1 -65.80 -24.46 -35.17
CA MET A 1 -65.13 -23.14 -35.01
C MET A 1 -64.85 -22.91 -33.53
N LYS A 2 -63.56 -22.76 -33.20
CA LYS A 2 -62.92 -22.25 -31.96
C LYS A 2 -63.53 -22.57 -30.57
N LYS A 3 -62.77 -23.36 -29.82
CA LYS A 3 -62.81 -23.68 -28.38
C LYS A 3 -62.68 -22.41 -27.51
N LYS A 4 -63.47 -22.33 -26.41
CA LYS A 4 -63.05 -21.79 -25.09
C LYS A 4 -63.88 -22.49 -24.01
N ILE A 5 -63.25 -23.36 -23.23
CA ILE A 5 -63.84 -24.07 -22.10
C ILE A 5 -63.11 -23.64 -20.82
N SER A 6 -63.92 -23.13 -19.89
CA SER A 6 -63.83 -23.05 -18.42
C SER A 6 -62.51 -22.71 -17.72
N PHE A 7 -62.55 -21.58 -17.03
CA PHE A 7 -61.65 -21.17 -15.96
C PHE A 7 -62.17 -21.74 -14.62
N ARG A 8 -61.48 -22.72 -14.05
CA ARG A 8 -61.51 -23.09 -12.63
C ARG A 8 -60.18 -23.77 -12.31
N LEU A 9 -59.39 -23.25 -11.36
CA LEU A 9 -59.08 -23.92 -10.09
C LEU A 9 -58.00 -23.18 -9.28
N ALA A 10 -58.22 -23.16 -7.96
CA ALA A 10 -57.26 -23.08 -6.86
C ALA A 10 -56.54 -21.76 -6.56
N CYS A 11 -57.17 -20.98 -5.68
CA CYS A 11 -56.48 -20.30 -4.59
C CYS A 11 -55.73 -21.34 -3.73
N ALA A 12 -54.43 -21.48 -3.97
CA ALA A 12 -53.48 -21.97 -2.97
C ALA A 12 -52.46 -20.84 -2.79
N ILE A 13 -52.74 -19.95 -1.84
CA ILE A 13 -51.72 -19.06 -1.28
C ILE A 13 -50.74 -20.00 -0.57
N LEU A 14 -49.67 -20.36 -1.29
CA LEU A 14 -48.51 -20.98 -0.68
C LEU A 14 -47.90 -19.87 0.18
N CYS A 15 -48.15 -19.94 1.49
CA CYS A 15 -47.31 -19.32 2.49
C CYS A 15 -45.90 -19.92 2.37
N MET A 16 -45.12 -19.47 1.38
CA MET A 16 -43.68 -19.45 1.55
C MET A 16 -43.43 -18.34 2.57
N SER A 17 -43.39 -18.74 3.83
CA SER A 17 -42.61 -18.05 4.84
C SER A 17 -41.19 -17.97 4.28
N CYS A 18 -40.90 -16.89 3.57
CA CYS A 18 -39.54 -16.41 3.39
C CYS A 18 -39.11 -16.02 4.81
N THR A 19 -38.64 -16.99 5.57
CA THR A 19 -37.87 -16.70 6.77
C THR A 19 -36.64 -15.98 6.26
N LEU A 20 -36.63 -14.65 6.37
CA LEU A 20 -35.39 -13.90 6.44
C LEU A 20 -34.61 -14.55 7.58
N LEU A 21 -33.68 -15.45 7.26
CA LEU A 21 -32.76 -15.96 8.26
C LEU A 21 -32.04 -14.74 8.80
N GLN A 22 -32.22 -14.46 10.09
CA GLN A 22 -31.48 -13.40 10.75
C GLN A 22 -30.00 -13.80 10.74
N ALA A 23 -29.14 -12.86 10.34
CA ALA A 23 -27.70 -13.00 10.47
C ALA A 23 -27.35 -13.42 11.91
N LYS A 24 -26.49 -14.42 12.03
CA LYS A 24 -26.06 -14.98 13.31
C LYS A 24 -24.69 -14.41 13.68
N ASP A 25 -24.48 -14.25 14.99
CA ASP A 25 -23.16 -14.03 15.55
C ASP A 25 -22.51 -15.39 15.87
N LEU A 26 -21.34 -15.61 15.27
CA LEU A 26 -20.43 -16.72 15.55
C LEU A 26 -19.21 -16.18 16.30
N TYR A 27 -18.66 -16.98 17.21
CA TYR A 27 -17.50 -16.60 18.01
C TYR A 27 -16.33 -17.53 17.75
N LEU A 28 -15.15 -16.95 17.52
CA LEU A 28 -13.88 -17.61 17.25
C LEU A 28 -12.85 -17.08 18.26
N SER A 29 -12.13 -17.98 18.93
CA SER A 29 -11.13 -17.58 19.92
C SER A 29 -9.99 -18.57 20.06
N THR A 30 -8.82 -18.08 20.44
CA THR A 30 -7.63 -18.89 20.75
C THR A 30 -7.85 -19.89 21.89
N SER A 31 -8.81 -19.63 22.80
CA SER A 31 -9.21 -20.56 23.87
C SER A 31 -10.42 -21.42 23.51
N GLY A 32 -10.89 -21.36 22.26
CA GLY A 32 -12.07 -22.09 21.80
C GLY A 32 -11.84 -23.59 21.58
N ALA A 33 -12.89 -24.25 21.10
CA ALA A 33 -12.84 -25.64 20.67
C ALA A 33 -13.81 -25.86 19.50
N ASP A 34 -13.41 -26.60 18.48
CA ASP A 34 -14.26 -26.82 17.30
C ASP A 34 -15.42 -27.79 17.55
N THR A 35 -15.44 -28.44 18.72
CA THR A 35 -16.60 -29.17 19.24
C THR A 35 -17.69 -28.25 19.79
N ASN A 36 -17.39 -26.97 20.04
CA ASN A 36 -18.38 -25.98 20.46
C ASN A 36 -19.34 -25.65 19.32
N ASN A 37 -20.41 -24.92 19.64
CA ASN A 37 -21.41 -24.48 18.65
C ASN A 37 -21.11 -23.10 18.05
N GLY A 38 -20.19 -22.33 18.64
CA GLY A 38 -19.82 -20.98 18.18
C GLY A 38 -20.88 -19.91 18.41
N LEU A 39 -22.02 -20.18 19.05
CA LEU A 39 -23.14 -19.22 19.18
C LEU A 39 -23.00 -18.27 20.38
N SER A 40 -21.90 -18.34 21.13
CA SER A 40 -21.60 -17.43 22.23
C SER A 40 -20.10 -17.34 22.50
N ALA A 41 -19.66 -16.23 23.10
CA ALA A 41 -18.26 -16.04 23.54
C ALA A 41 -17.77 -17.09 24.57
N ALA A 42 -18.69 -17.76 25.28
CA ALA A 42 -18.35 -18.83 26.22
C ALA A 42 -18.15 -20.20 25.53
N THR A 43 -18.63 -20.35 24.30
CA THR A 43 -18.52 -21.56 23.48
C THR A 43 -18.01 -21.23 22.07
N PRO A 44 -16.84 -20.57 21.93
CA PRO A 44 -16.32 -20.18 20.63
C PRO A 44 -15.66 -21.36 19.92
N PHE A 45 -15.63 -21.30 18.58
CA PHE A 45 -14.77 -22.17 17.78
C PHE A 45 -13.29 -21.87 18.03
N ALA A 46 -12.41 -22.83 17.76
CA ALA A 46 -10.96 -22.64 17.84
C ALA A 46 -10.35 -22.22 16.50
N THR A 47 -10.93 -22.69 15.39
CA THR A 47 -10.39 -22.48 14.04
C THR A 47 -11.31 -21.65 13.15
N ILE A 48 -10.73 -20.82 12.29
CA ILE A 48 -11.51 -20.06 11.31
C ILE A 48 -12.10 -20.99 10.24
N SER A 49 -11.44 -22.11 9.94
CA SER A 49 -11.98 -23.16 9.07
C SER A 49 -13.32 -23.69 9.57
N ARG A 50 -13.46 -23.89 10.89
CA ARG A 50 -14.72 -24.32 11.49
C ARG A 50 -15.78 -23.23 11.38
N ALA A 51 -15.41 -21.99 11.73
CA ALA A 51 -16.32 -20.85 11.65
C ALA A 51 -16.85 -20.64 10.23
N PHE A 52 -16.01 -20.65 9.20
CA PHE A 52 -16.44 -20.55 7.79
C PHE A 52 -17.29 -21.73 7.33
N THR A 53 -17.01 -22.94 7.83
CA THR A 53 -17.83 -24.12 7.53
C THR A 53 -19.27 -23.95 8.02
N VAL A 54 -19.44 -23.34 9.19
CA VAL A 54 -20.74 -23.18 9.87
C VAL A 54 -21.48 -21.89 9.47
N ALA A 55 -20.76 -20.83 9.12
CA ALA A 55 -21.32 -19.55 8.74
C ALA A 55 -22.25 -19.67 7.52
N ASP A 56 -23.40 -19.00 7.57
CA ASP A 56 -24.26 -18.75 6.42
C ASP A 56 -24.04 -17.33 5.88
N ALA A 57 -24.63 -17.04 4.73
CA ALA A 57 -24.52 -15.70 4.14
C ALA A 57 -25.10 -14.63 5.09
N ASN A 58 -24.32 -13.56 5.26
CA ASN A 58 -24.51 -12.41 6.14
C ASN A 58 -24.27 -12.67 7.63
N ASP A 59 -23.80 -13.85 8.04
CA ASP A 59 -23.37 -14.07 9.42
C ASP A 59 -22.12 -13.22 9.76
N VAL A 60 -21.92 -12.98 11.05
CA VAL A 60 -20.77 -12.26 11.61
C VAL A 60 -19.93 -13.22 12.44
N ILE A 61 -18.62 -13.25 12.21
CA ILE A 61 -17.65 -14.00 13.01
C ILE A 61 -16.87 -13.02 13.87
N HIS A 62 -17.11 -13.05 15.19
CA HIS A 62 -16.37 -12.29 16.19
C HIS A 62 -15.08 -13.03 16.56
N VAL A 63 -13.95 -12.35 16.46
CA VAL A 63 -12.62 -12.92 16.70
C VAL A 63 -12.07 -12.37 18.01
N SER A 64 -11.57 -13.26 18.87
CA SER A 64 -10.93 -12.91 20.13
C SER A 64 -9.57 -13.60 20.26
N GLY A 65 -8.51 -12.79 20.31
CA GLY A 65 -7.13 -13.26 20.27
C GLY A 65 -6.59 -13.42 18.85
N PHE A 66 -5.29 -13.70 18.75
CA PHE A 66 -4.62 -14.01 17.50
C PHE A 66 -4.74 -15.50 17.15
N ILE A 67 -5.58 -15.80 16.16
CA ILE A 67 -5.81 -17.17 15.70
C ILE A 67 -4.60 -17.65 14.90
N ASP A 68 -3.99 -18.74 15.36
CA ASP A 68 -2.80 -19.34 14.75
C ASP A 68 -3.20 -20.17 13.52
N ILE A 69 -2.93 -19.63 12.33
CA ILE A 69 -3.30 -20.25 11.06
C ILE A 69 -2.53 -21.56 10.80
N THR A 70 -1.38 -21.76 11.45
CA THR A 70 -0.59 -22.99 11.32
C THR A 70 -1.23 -24.19 12.04
N LYS A 71 -2.17 -23.92 12.96
CA LYS A 71 -2.93 -24.93 13.72
C LYS A 71 -4.29 -25.27 13.09
N GLU A 72 -4.66 -24.60 12.01
CA GLU A 72 -5.86 -24.92 11.25
C GLU A 72 -5.80 -26.39 10.77
N PRO A 73 -6.97 -27.05 10.56
CA PRO A 73 -6.98 -28.32 9.87
C PRO A 73 -6.24 -28.21 8.54
N GLN A 74 -5.55 -29.28 8.15
CA GLN A 74 -4.68 -29.27 6.98
C GLN A 74 -4.66 -30.63 6.29
N SER A 75 -4.39 -30.61 4.98
CA SER A 75 -4.17 -31.81 4.18
C SER A 75 -3.26 -31.52 3.00
N ASP A 76 -2.65 -32.57 2.45
CA ASP A 76 -1.74 -32.51 1.31
C ASP A 76 -2.51 -32.49 -0.02
N ILE A 77 -3.33 -31.46 -0.20
CA ILE A 77 -4.00 -31.19 -1.48
C ILE A 77 -3.47 -29.89 -2.08
N THR A 78 -3.59 -29.76 -3.40
CA THR A 78 -3.30 -28.48 -4.04
C THR A 78 -4.39 -27.47 -3.68
N SER A 79 -4.03 -26.19 -3.65
CA SER A 79 -4.98 -25.11 -3.35
C SER A 79 -6.08 -24.94 -4.41
N ASN A 80 -5.85 -25.45 -5.63
CA ASN A 80 -6.83 -25.49 -6.70
C ASN A 80 -7.89 -26.57 -6.50
N ASP A 81 -7.58 -27.63 -5.74
CA ASP A 81 -8.53 -28.72 -5.45
C ASP A 81 -9.52 -28.38 -4.33
N LEU A 82 -9.21 -27.35 -3.53
CA LEU A 82 -10.10 -26.81 -2.49
C LEU A 82 -11.05 -25.79 -3.12
N LEU A 83 -12.33 -26.12 -3.21
CA LEU A 83 -13.37 -25.30 -3.83
C LEU A 83 -14.05 -24.39 -2.80
N MET A 84 -14.38 -23.15 -3.20
CA MET A 84 -15.07 -22.18 -2.34
C MET A 84 -16.58 -22.47 -2.22
N ASP A 85 -17.13 -23.40 -3.00
CA ASP A 85 -18.52 -23.87 -2.90
C ASP A 85 -18.79 -24.74 -1.66
N GLY A 86 -17.73 -25.19 -0.96
CA GLY A 86 -17.82 -26.02 0.23
C GLY A 86 -18.22 -27.47 -0.04
N THR A 87 -18.12 -27.94 -1.29
CA THR A 87 -18.42 -29.33 -1.68
C THR A 87 -17.34 -30.32 -1.21
N LYS A 88 -16.14 -29.83 -0.94
CA LYS A 88 -15.04 -30.61 -0.35
C LYS A 88 -15.18 -30.61 1.16
N ALA A 89 -14.83 -31.74 1.77
CA ALA A 89 -14.88 -31.91 3.21
C ALA A 89 -13.63 -32.66 3.71
N LEU A 90 -13.05 -32.16 4.79
CA LEU A 90 -12.00 -32.80 5.58
C LEU A 90 -12.59 -33.14 6.95
N THR A 91 -12.41 -34.38 7.43
CA THR A 91 -12.84 -34.75 8.79
C THR A 91 -11.62 -35.09 9.64
N VAL A 92 -11.46 -34.34 10.73
CA VAL A 92 -10.38 -34.54 11.71
C VAL A 92 -11.03 -34.73 13.08
N ASN A 93 -10.71 -35.82 13.76
CA ASN A 93 -11.25 -36.15 15.09
C ASN A 93 -12.80 -36.08 15.16
N GLY A 94 -13.48 -36.49 14.10
CA GLY A 94 -14.95 -36.50 14.03
C GLY A 94 -15.59 -35.13 13.72
N ILE A 95 -14.80 -34.08 13.51
CA ILE A 95 -15.27 -32.76 13.11
C ILE A 95 -15.04 -32.58 11.62
N THR A 96 -16.08 -32.17 10.90
CA THR A 96 -16.01 -31.90 9.46
C THR A 96 -15.79 -30.42 9.17
N TYR A 97 -14.88 -30.14 8.24
CA TYR A 97 -14.52 -28.82 7.74
C TYR A 97 -14.71 -28.79 6.23
N ASN A 98 -15.40 -27.77 5.72
CA ASN A 98 -15.62 -27.58 4.29
C ASN A 98 -14.60 -26.64 3.65
N THR A 99 -13.71 -26.08 4.47
CA THR A 99 -12.51 -25.36 4.07
C THR A 99 -11.43 -25.57 5.12
N TRP A 100 -10.16 -25.42 4.74
CA TRP A 100 -9.00 -25.64 5.60
C TRP A 100 -7.73 -25.00 5.02
N ASN A 101 -6.61 -25.12 5.72
CA ASN A 101 -5.30 -24.66 5.27
C ASN A 101 -4.64 -25.72 4.37
N ALA A 102 -4.71 -25.51 3.05
CA ALA A 102 -4.19 -26.46 2.06
C ALA A 102 -2.65 -26.51 2.03
N VAL A 103 -2.08 -27.45 1.26
CA VAL A 103 -0.62 -27.62 1.08
C VAL A 103 0.09 -27.80 2.42
N ASN A 104 -0.38 -28.75 3.23
CA ASN A 104 0.16 -29.05 4.57
C ASN A 104 0.33 -27.79 5.45
N GLY A 105 -0.72 -26.96 5.50
CA GLY A 105 -0.78 -25.85 6.43
C GLY A 105 0.02 -24.62 6.03
N THR A 106 0.42 -24.48 4.76
CA THR A 106 1.30 -23.38 4.31
C THR A 106 0.64 -22.37 3.39
N ASN A 107 -0.54 -22.70 2.85
CA ASN A 107 -1.16 -21.93 1.77
C ASN A 107 -2.27 -20.97 2.25
N GLY A 108 -2.61 -21.01 3.53
CA GLY A 108 -3.68 -20.25 4.15
C GLY A 108 -5.06 -20.89 3.97
N VAL A 109 -5.99 -20.45 4.81
CA VAL A 109 -7.39 -20.90 4.77
C VAL A 109 -8.08 -20.26 3.55
N LYS A 110 -8.97 -21.01 2.89
CA LYS A 110 -9.71 -20.55 1.71
C LYS A 110 -11.18 -20.29 2.06
N PRO A 111 -11.60 -19.05 2.37
CA PRO A 111 -12.98 -18.78 2.77
C PRO A 111 -14.00 -19.34 1.76
N LEU A 112 -15.14 -19.83 2.25
CA LEU A 112 -16.24 -20.26 1.38
C LEU A 112 -16.91 -19.05 0.74
N ALA A 113 -17.48 -19.20 -0.46
CA ALA A 113 -18.14 -18.14 -1.23
C ALA A 113 -19.49 -17.72 -0.63
N LYS A 114 -19.44 -17.16 0.58
CA LYS A 114 -20.57 -16.65 1.37
C LYS A 114 -20.24 -15.23 1.81
N ALA A 115 -21.23 -14.34 1.81
CA ALA A 115 -21.08 -13.02 2.42
C ALA A 115 -20.85 -13.23 3.91
N VAL A 116 -19.73 -12.78 4.47
CA VAL A 116 -19.45 -12.94 5.90
C VAL A 116 -18.65 -11.73 6.36
N ALA A 117 -19.02 -11.21 7.53
CA ALA A 117 -18.19 -10.24 8.23
C ALA A 117 -17.33 -10.97 9.27
N VAL A 118 -16.05 -10.61 9.37
CA VAL A 118 -15.11 -11.10 10.37
C VAL A 118 -14.61 -9.89 11.13
N ILE A 119 -14.89 -9.83 12.43
CA ILE A 119 -14.74 -8.62 13.23
C ILE A 119 -13.98 -8.95 14.51
N GLY A 120 -12.91 -8.23 14.80
CA GLY A 120 -12.27 -8.24 16.11
C GLY A 120 -12.86 -7.17 17.03
N ASP A 121 -12.68 -7.33 18.34
CA ASP A 121 -13.00 -6.27 19.29
C ASP A 121 -12.00 -5.10 19.15
N ASP A 122 -10.72 -5.43 18.98
CA ASP A 122 -9.61 -4.49 18.82
C ASP A 122 -8.51 -5.11 17.95
N LYS A 123 -8.01 -4.38 16.94
CA LYS A 123 -6.92 -4.85 16.07
C LYS A 123 -5.63 -5.17 16.84
N GLU A 124 -5.41 -4.53 18.00
CA GLU A 124 -4.23 -4.78 18.84
C GLU A 124 -4.26 -6.16 19.52
N THR A 125 -5.44 -6.79 19.62
CA THR A 125 -5.61 -8.05 20.37
C THR A 125 -6.30 -9.16 19.57
N CYS A 126 -6.91 -8.83 18.44
CA CYS A 126 -7.69 -9.75 17.63
C CYS A 126 -7.13 -9.83 16.22
N GLY A 127 -6.99 -11.04 15.70
CA GLY A 127 -6.37 -11.21 14.39
C GLY A 127 -6.03 -12.63 14.02
N PHE A 128 -5.12 -12.73 13.06
CA PHE A 128 -4.63 -13.98 12.51
C PHE A 128 -3.11 -13.93 12.42
N ASP A 129 -2.46 -15.00 12.85
CA ASP A 129 -1.01 -15.12 12.87
C ASP A 129 -0.55 -16.31 12.03
N GLY A 130 0.26 -16.04 11.00
CA GLY A 130 0.84 -17.05 10.12
C GLY A 130 2.11 -17.71 10.66
N ASN A 131 2.66 -17.18 11.77
CA ASN A 131 3.90 -17.60 12.42
C ASN A 131 5.10 -17.73 11.46
N TYR A 132 5.12 -16.91 10.40
CA TYR A 132 6.06 -16.94 9.28
C TYR A 132 6.14 -18.28 8.54
N ARG A 133 5.13 -19.14 8.73
CA ARG A 133 5.09 -20.52 8.21
C ARG A 133 3.91 -20.75 7.27
N SER A 134 2.94 -19.85 7.26
CA SER A 134 1.75 -19.97 6.45
C SER A 134 1.29 -18.62 5.94
N ARG A 135 0.71 -18.61 4.74
CA ARG A 135 -0.21 -17.55 4.35
C ARG A 135 -1.43 -17.59 5.29
N LEU A 136 -2.08 -16.44 5.51
CA LEU A 136 -3.28 -16.38 6.34
C LEU A 136 -4.51 -16.83 5.51
N PHE A 137 -4.75 -16.16 4.39
CA PHE A 137 -5.90 -16.43 3.53
C PHE A 137 -5.56 -16.53 2.04
N LYS A 138 -6.06 -17.56 1.36
CA LYS A 138 -6.05 -17.64 -0.11
C LYS A 138 -7.47 -17.55 -0.64
N ILE A 139 -7.87 -16.38 -1.12
CA ILE A 139 -9.19 -16.12 -1.67
C ILE A 139 -9.07 -16.11 -3.21
N ASP A 140 -9.23 -17.29 -3.82
CA ASP A 140 -9.04 -17.52 -5.26
C ASP A 140 -10.22 -18.27 -5.89
N ARG A 141 -10.91 -17.61 -6.84
CA ARG A 141 -12.07 -18.15 -7.58
C ARG A 141 -11.78 -18.66 -8.99
N ARG A 142 -10.53 -18.88 -9.38
CA ARG A 142 -10.15 -19.30 -10.76
C ARG A 142 -10.87 -20.56 -11.30
N ALA A 143 -11.34 -21.46 -10.45
CA ALA A 143 -11.92 -22.74 -10.87
C ALA A 143 -13.45 -22.75 -11.03
N GLU A 144 -14.14 -21.64 -10.75
CA GLU A 144 -15.58 -21.67 -10.44
C GLU A 144 -16.38 -20.69 -11.32
N ALA A 145 -16.77 -21.14 -12.51
CA ALA A 145 -17.41 -20.31 -13.54
C ALA A 145 -18.79 -19.74 -13.15
N GLU A 146 -19.50 -20.34 -12.18
CA GLU A 146 -20.91 -20.00 -11.90
C GLU A 146 -21.30 -20.07 -10.42
N ILE A 147 -20.51 -19.51 -9.50
CA ILE A 147 -21.00 -19.34 -8.13
C ILE A 147 -21.83 -18.06 -8.01
N LEU A 148 -23.15 -18.25 -8.02
CA LEU A 148 -24.16 -17.29 -7.57
C LEU A 148 -24.04 -17.11 -6.05
N GLY A 149 -24.13 -15.86 -5.57
CA GLY A 149 -23.99 -15.53 -4.13
C GLY A 149 -22.63 -14.95 -3.77
N ARG A 150 -22.13 -14.01 -4.58
CA ARG A 150 -20.83 -13.33 -4.50
C ARG A 150 -20.74 -12.37 -3.31
N GLY A 151 -21.00 -12.89 -2.12
CA GLY A 151 -21.04 -12.11 -0.91
C GLY A 151 -19.70 -11.42 -0.65
N PRO A 152 -19.69 -10.12 -0.32
CA PRO A 152 -18.47 -9.45 0.05
C PRO A 152 -17.93 -10.07 1.34
N TYR A 153 -16.61 -10.22 1.43
CA TYR A 153 -15.97 -10.41 2.73
C TYR A 153 -15.71 -9.05 3.33
N VAL A 154 -16.08 -8.88 4.59
CA VAL A 154 -15.82 -7.66 5.36
C VAL A 154 -14.94 -8.04 6.54
N PHE A 155 -13.76 -7.44 6.64
CA PHE A 155 -12.86 -7.61 7.77
C PHE A 155 -12.78 -6.30 8.54
N LYS A 156 -12.94 -6.32 9.86
CA LYS A 156 -12.85 -5.11 10.69
C LYS A 156 -12.11 -5.33 12.00
N ASN A 157 -11.32 -4.35 12.44
CA ASN A 157 -10.64 -4.35 13.74
C ASN A 157 -9.77 -5.61 13.94
N LEU A 158 -8.97 -5.94 12.93
CA LEU A 158 -8.18 -7.17 12.90
C LEU A 158 -6.76 -6.88 12.45
N THR A 159 -5.81 -7.59 13.07
CA THR A 159 -4.43 -7.63 12.59
C THR A 159 -4.14 -8.95 11.87
N PHE A 160 -3.48 -8.86 10.73
CA PHE A 160 -3.05 -9.96 9.89
C PHE A 160 -1.52 -9.94 9.90
N GLN A 161 -0.90 -10.84 10.64
CA GLN A 161 0.54 -10.75 10.91
C GLN A 161 1.30 -12.03 10.61
N HIS A 162 2.60 -11.85 10.37
CA HIS A 162 3.56 -12.94 10.20
C HIS A 162 3.15 -13.93 9.11
N GLY A 163 2.46 -13.45 8.06
CA GLY A 163 2.14 -14.26 6.90
C GLY A 163 3.39 -14.60 6.10
N ASN A 164 3.49 -15.82 5.59
CA ASN A 164 4.56 -16.20 4.67
C ASN A 164 4.09 -17.25 3.66
N ASN A 165 4.29 -16.99 2.38
CA ASN A 165 4.03 -17.96 1.32
C ASN A 165 5.21 -18.95 1.19
N SER A 166 5.03 -20.21 1.55
CA SER A 166 6.13 -21.18 1.52
C SER A 166 6.38 -21.84 0.15
N GLY A 167 5.71 -21.40 -0.92
CA GLY A 167 5.74 -22.03 -2.24
C GLY A 167 6.45 -21.18 -3.30
N SER A 168 7.31 -21.78 -4.12
CA SER A 168 7.93 -21.11 -5.26
C SER A 168 6.86 -20.75 -6.30
N ASN A 169 6.78 -19.46 -6.64
CA ASN A 169 5.83 -18.83 -7.58
C ASN A 169 4.40 -18.58 -7.09
N ASP A 170 4.11 -18.73 -5.79
CA ASP A 170 2.85 -18.26 -5.22
C ASP A 170 3.09 -16.91 -4.51
N SER A 171 2.13 -15.99 -4.52
CA SER A 171 2.32 -14.59 -4.07
C SER A 171 1.44 -14.27 -2.85
N GLY A 172 1.53 -13.07 -2.27
CA GLY A 172 0.69 -12.64 -1.15
C GLY A 172 1.04 -13.37 0.15
N GLY A 173 1.98 -12.84 0.92
CA GLY A 173 2.41 -13.42 2.19
C GLY A 173 1.29 -13.51 3.21
N ALA A 174 0.50 -12.44 3.39
CA ALA A 174 -0.69 -12.48 4.23
C ALA A 174 -1.91 -13.04 3.48
N ILE A 175 -2.29 -12.37 2.40
CA ILE A 175 -3.53 -12.63 1.69
C ILE A 175 -3.27 -12.67 0.18
N TYR A 176 -3.74 -13.75 -0.43
CA TYR A 176 -3.80 -13.88 -1.88
C TYR A 176 -5.23 -13.64 -2.37
N LEU A 177 -5.42 -12.64 -3.22
CA LEU A 177 -6.72 -12.25 -3.76
C LEU A 177 -6.76 -12.43 -5.27
N ARG A 178 -7.68 -13.28 -5.74
CA ARG A 178 -7.95 -13.44 -7.16
C ARG A 178 -9.42 -13.72 -7.45
N ASN A 179 -9.96 -13.06 -8.47
CA ASN A 179 -11.30 -13.30 -9.01
C ASN A 179 -12.46 -13.05 -8.02
N ILE A 180 -12.32 -12.06 -7.15
CA ILE A 180 -13.30 -11.64 -6.15
C ILE A 180 -14.00 -10.37 -6.61
N GLU A 181 -15.32 -10.31 -6.42
CA GLU A 181 -16.09 -9.11 -6.74
C GLU A 181 -15.89 -7.99 -5.74
N ASN A 182 -16.04 -8.25 -4.45
CA ASN A 182 -15.95 -7.21 -3.44
C ASN A 182 -15.33 -7.78 -2.17
N ILE A 183 -14.38 -7.06 -1.62
CA ILE A 183 -13.78 -7.33 -0.31
C ILE A 183 -13.37 -6.01 0.33
N SER A 184 -13.63 -5.86 1.62
CA SER A 184 -13.30 -4.63 2.35
C SER A 184 -12.62 -4.92 3.67
N PHE A 185 -11.63 -4.09 3.99
CA PHE A 185 -10.92 -4.05 5.26
C PHE A 185 -11.12 -2.67 5.88
N GLU A 186 -11.59 -2.62 7.13
CA GLU A 186 -11.79 -1.38 7.87
C GLU A 186 -11.11 -1.46 9.24
N ASN A 187 -10.23 -0.51 9.55
CA ASN A 187 -9.48 -0.53 10.81
C ASN A 187 -8.70 -1.84 11.01
N CYS A 188 -7.96 -2.26 9.99
CA CYS A 188 -7.15 -3.47 10.02
C CYS A 188 -5.66 -3.15 9.88
N ALA A 189 -4.80 -3.98 10.46
CA ALA A 189 -3.35 -3.90 10.27
C ALA A 189 -2.81 -5.13 9.53
N PHE A 190 -1.81 -4.91 8.68
CA PHE A 190 -1.05 -5.93 7.97
C PHE A 190 0.41 -5.76 8.35
N ASP A 191 0.87 -6.60 9.27
CA ASP A 191 2.13 -6.40 9.97
C ASP A 191 3.11 -7.54 9.71
N LEU A 192 4.34 -7.21 9.32
CA LEU A 192 5.44 -8.18 9.18
C LEU A 192 5.09 -9.38 8.30
N ASN A 193 4.37 -9.16 7.20
CA ASN A 193 4.02 -10.22 6.27
C ASN A 193 5.03 -10.30 5.14
N PHE A 194 5.53 -11.51 4.88
CA PHE A 194 6.65 -11.74 4.00
C PHE A 194 6.26 -12.55 2.77
N GLY A 195 6.74 -12.07 1.63
CA GLY A 195 6.77 -12.72 0.35
C GLY A 195 8.11 -13.41 0.12
N VAL A 196 8.63 -14.23 1.05
CA VAL A 196 9.99 -14.77 0.93
C VAL A 196 9.98 -16.30 0.93
N ALA A 197 9.79 -16.86 -0.27
CA ALA A 197 10.18 -18.25 -0.53
C ALA A 197 11.67 -18.27 -0.91
N ASN A 198 12.55 -18.52 0.08
CA ASN A 198 13.94 -18.92 -0.11
C ASN A 198 14.81 -18.00 -1.02
N GLY A 199 14.67 -16.67 -0.91
CA GLY A 199 15.54 -15.73 -1.65
C GLY A 199 15.35 -15.72 -3.17
N THR A 200 14.17 -16.12 -3.67
CA THR A 200 13.84 -16.06 -5.11
C THR A 200 13.18 -14.73 -5.47
N SER A 201 13.57 -14.15 -6.61
CA SER A 201 13.06 -12.86 -7.12
C SER A 201 11.63 -12.90 -7.69
N SER A 202 10.94 -14.05 -7.63
CA SER A 202 9.64 -14.26 -8.27
C SER A 202 8.43 -14.07 -7.35
N VAL A 203 8.65 -13.75 -6.07
CA VAL A 203 7.58 -13.58 -5.09
C VAL A 203 7.15 -12.11 -5.02
N ARG A 204 5.85 -11.92 -4.78
CA ARG A 204 5.15 -10.65 -4.97
C ARG A 204 4.19 -10.41 -3.80
N GLY A 205 4.14 -9.20 -3.27
CA GLY A 205 3.17 -8.81 -2.24
C GLY A 205 3.45 -9.46 -0.88
N GLY A 206 4.12 -8.76 0.04
CA GLY A 206 4.34 -9.27 1.39
C GLY A 206 3.03 -9.39 2.15
N ALA A 207 2.20 -8.35 2.14
CA ALA A 207 0.84 -8.43 2.64
C ALA A 207 -0.11 -9.02 1.60
N PHE A 208 -0.21 -8.41 0.41
CA PHE A 208 -1.23 -8.76 -0.58
C PHE A 208 -0.70 -9.02 -1.98
N PHE A 209 -1.26 -10.06 -2.59
CA PHE A 209 -1.33 -10.16 -4.05
C PHE A 209 -2.76 -9.91 -4.51
N ILE A 210 -2.95 -9.00 -5.47
CA ILE A 210 -4.27 -8.61 -5.99
C ILE A 210 -4.35 -8.84 -7.50
N SER A 211 -5.35 -9.64 -7.90
CA SER A 211 -5.73 -9.83 -9.30
C SER A 211 -7.25 -10.00 -9.45
N GLN A 212 -7.97 -8.90 -9.65
CA GLN A 212 -9.44 -8.91 -9.74
C GLN A 212 -9.98 -8.69 -11.16
N PRO A 213 -11.20 -9.19 -11.45
CA PRO A 213 -11.94 -8.84 -12.65
C PRO A 213 -12.31 -7.35 -12.66
N GLU A 214 -12.79 -6.87 -13.80
CA GLU A 214 -13.21 -5.46 -13.97
C GLU A 214 -14.30 -5.05 -12.98
N THR A 215 -15.22 -5.95 -12.65
CA THR A 215 -16.27 -5.72 -11.66
C THR A 215 -15.79 -5.91 -10.21
N GLY A 216 -14.51 -6.22 -10.02
CA GLY A 216 -13.88 -6.52 -8.74
C GLY A 216 -13.29 -5.29 -8.06
N ALA A 217 -13.69 -5.02 -6.81
CA ALA A 217 -13.14 -3.97 -5.96
C ALA A 217 -12.55 -4.52 -4.66
N THR A 218 -11.33 -4.10 -4.34
CA THR A 218 -10.70 -4.27 -3.03
C THR A 218 -10.70 -2.91 -2.34
N VAL A 219 -11.26 -2.84 -1.13
CA VAL A 219 -11.41 -1.58 -0.38
C VAL A 219 -10.64 -1.66 0.93
N PHE A 220 -9.84 -0.65 1.21
CA PHE A 220 -9.18 -0.46 2.50
C PHE A 220 -9.53 0.90 3.07
N LYS A 221 -9.91 0.93 4.34
CA LYS A 221 -10.23 2.17 5.05
C LYS A 221 -9.61 2.15 6.43
N ASN A 222 -8.86 3.18 6.78
CA ASN A 222 -8.20 3.26 8.08
C ASN A 222 -7.32 2.03 8.35
N CYS A 223 -6.59 1.57 7.34
CA CYS A 223 -5.74 0.38 7.45
C CYS A 223 -4.27 0.74 7.54
N GLU A 224 -3.50 -0.12 8.21
CA GLU A 224 -2.05 0.01 8.37
C GLU A 224 -1.35 -1.15 7.67
N PHE A 225 -0.26 -0.85 6.96
CA PHE A 225 0.64 -1.79 6.32
C PHE A 225 2.05 -1.48 6.82
N THR A 226 2.56 -2.34 7.69
CA THR A 226 3.78 -2.08 8.46
C THR A 226 4.78 -3.19 8.23
N ASP A 227 6.01 -2.83 7.89
CA ASP A 227 7.18 -3.73 7.81
C ASP A 227 6.97 -4.99 6.97
N ASN A 228 6.13 -4.89 5.93
CA ASN A 228 5.93 -5.99 4.99
C ASN A 228 7.08 -6.05 3.99
N GLU A 229 7.44 -7.26 3.56
CA GLU A 229 8.57 -7.48 2.67
C GLU A 229 8.23 -8.44 1.53
N ALA A 230 8.54 -8.06 0.30
CA ALA A 230 8.56 -8.94 -0.86
C ALA A 230 9.42 -8.32 -1.95
N PRO A 231 10.05 -9.13 -2.84
CA PRO A 231 10.83 -8.61 -3.96
C PRO A 231 10.08 -7.60 -4.84
N GLU A 232 8.79 -7.81 -5.08
CA GLU A 232 7.95 -6.91 -5.85
C GLU A 232 6.69 -6.53 -5.06
N GLY A 233 6.57 -5.25 -4.71
CA GLY A 233 5.48 -4.70 -3.91
C GLY A 233 5.57 -5.21 -2.49
N ALA A 234 6.44 -4.60 -1.68
CA ALA A 234 6.76 -5.15 -0.36
C ALA A 234 5.50 -5.27 0.51
N ALA A 235 4.58 -4.31 0.43
CA ALA A 235 3.22 -4.48 0.93
C ALA A 235 2.29 -5.16 -0.08
N ILE A 236 2.03 -4.52 -1.23
CA ILE A 236 0.98 -4.94 -2.16
C ILE A 236 1.51 -5.06 -3.58
N TYR A 237 1.25 -6.22 -4.20
CA TYR A 237 1.41 -6.42 -5.63
C TYR A 237 0.06 -6.40 -6.33
N ILE A 238 -0.06 -5.61 -7.39
CA ILE A 238 -1.31 -5.35 -8.10
C ILE A 238 -1.13 -5.70 -9.57
N LEU A 239 -1.96 -6.62 -10.06
CA LEU A 239 -1.94 -7.04 -11.46
C LEU A 239 -3.14 -6.49 -12.24
N ASN A 240 -4.33 -6.52 -11.64
CA ASN A 240 -5.56 -5.98 -12.22
C ASN A 240 -6.64 -5.76 -11.15
N GLY A 241 -7.68 -4.99 -11.51
CA GLY A 241 -8.83 -4.72 -10.65
C GLY A 241 -8.94 -3.27 -10.17
N THR A 242 -10.00 -2.99 -9.41
CA THR A 242 -10.16 -1.72 -8.72
C THR A 242 -9.64 -1.82 -7.28
N LEU A 243 -8.78 -0.89 -6.89
CA LEU A 243 -8.29 -0.72 -5.52
C LEU A 243 -8.67 0.67 -5.02
N ASN A 244 -9.48 0.72 -3.95
CA ASN A 244 -9.85 1.96 -3.28
C ASN A 244 -9.24 1.95 -1.89
N MET A 245 -8.42 2.94 -1.58
CA MET A 245 -7.79 3.09 -0.27
C MET A 245 -8.07 4.49 0.26
N SER A 246 -8.53 4.57 1.50
CA SER A 246 -8.73 5.85 2.16
C SER A 246 -8.22 5.85 3.59
N ASP A 247 -7.50 6.90 3.96
CA ASP A 247 -7.06 7.09 5.34
C ASP A 247 -6.13 5.94 5.82
N CYS A 248 -5.34 5.37 4.90
CA CYS A 248 -4.44 4.25 5.17
C CYS A 248 -2.99 4.70 5.36
N ILE A 249 -2.20 3.84 6.01
CA ILE A 249 -0.81 4.11 6.33
C ILE A 249 0.06 2.95 5.80
N PHE A 250 1.14 3.31 5.12
CA PHE A 250 2.21 2.41 4.69
C PHE A 250 3.50 2.88 5.34
N TYR A 251 4.01 2.10 6.28
CA TYR A 251 5.20 2.43 7.06
C TYR A 251 6.24 1.31 6.98
N GLY A 252 7.50 1.67 6.70
CA GLY A 252 8.62 0.73 6.79
C GLY A 252 8.54 -0.48 5.86
N ASN A 253 7.67 -0.45 4.83
CA ASN A 253 7.60 -1.57 3.91
C ASN A 253 8.83 -1.53 3.00
N GLU A 254 9.63 -2.59 3.07
CA GLU A 254 10.99 -2.57 2.55
C GLU A 254 11.33 -3.84 1.79
N ASN A 255 12.17 -3.70 0.77
CA ASN A 255 12.81 -4.82 0.09
C ASN A 255 14.23 -4.46 -0.38
N GLU A 256 14.87 -3.49 0.28
CA GLU A 256 16.18 -2.95 -0.11
C GLU A 256 17.30 -4.00 -0.14
N ASN A 257 17.24 -4.98 0.78
CA ASN A 257 18.22 -6.06 0.87
C ASN A 257 18.01 -7.16 -0.19
N ILE A 258 16.99 -7.03 -1.04
CA ILE A 258 16.68 -7.95 -2.13
C ILE A 258 17.15 -7.33 -3.46
N PRO A 259 18.13 -7.91 -4.16
CA PRO A 259 18.59 -7.38 -5.45
C PRO A 259 17.46 -7.30 -6.49
N ASN A 260 17.39 -6.18 -7.23
CA ASN A 260 16.39 -5.90 -8.27
C ASN A 260 14.94 -5.81 -7.77
N SER A 261 14.75 -5.55 -6.48
CA SER A 261 13.44 -5.38 -5.88
C SER A 261 12.79 -4.04 -6.26
N LYS A 262 11.46 -4.00 -6.25
CA LYS A 262 10.68 -2.89 -6.81
C LYS A 262 9.43 -2.64 -5.98
N GLY A 263 9.09 -1.38 -5.76
CA GLY A 263 7.89 -0.99 -5.04
C GLY A 263 8.00 -1.29 -3.56
N GLY A 264 8.48 -0.35 -2.75
CA GLY A 264 8.52 -0.49 -1.29
C GLY A 264 7.12 -0.67 -0.70
N ALA A 265 6.15 0.15 -1.10
CA ALA A 265 4.73 -0.14 -0.82
C ALA A 265 4.08 -0.97 -1.95
N PHE A 266 4.09 -0.45 -3.18
CA PHE A 266 3.33 -1.01 -4.30
C PHE A 266 4.19 -1.42 -5.49
N CYS A 267 3.91 -2.60 -6.03
CA CYS A 267 4.29 -2.94 -7.39
C CYS A 267 3.03 -3.12 -8.24
N ILE A 268 2.92 -2.32 -9.30
CA ILE A 268 1.76 -2.24 -10.17
C ILE A 268 2.18 -2.76 -11.53
N PHE A 269 1.71 -3.96 -11.85
CA PHE A 269 2.11 -4.67 -13.06
C PHE A 269 0.86 -5.10 -13.85
N PRO A 270 0.20 -4.14 -14.55
CA PRO A 270 -1.00 -4.40 -15.34
C PRO A 270 -0.84 -5.59 -16.28
N ASN A 271 -1.92 -6.34 -16.50
CA ASN A 271 -2.04 -7.26 -17.63
C ASN A 271 -3.23 -6.90 -18.55
N GLU A 272 -3.36 -7.67 -19.63
CA GLU A 272 -4.16 -7.38 -20.83
C GLU A 272 -5.68 -7.26 -20.58
N ASP A 273 -6.23 -8.04 -19.65
CA ASP A 273 -7.68 -8.22 -19.60
C ASP A 273 -8.39 -7.09 -18.87
N ASN A 274 -7.73 -6.44 -17.90
CA ASN A 274 -8.35 -5.47 -17.01
C ASN A 274 -7.31 -4.57 -16.34
N PRO A 275 -6.80 -3.52 -17.02
CA PRO A 275 -5.83 -2.61 -16.40
C PRO A 275 -6.36 -2.06 -15.07
N PRO A 276 -5.47 -1.87 -14.09
CA PRO A 276 -5.89 -1.53 -12.74
C PRO A 276 -6.43 -0.08 -12.66
N VAL A 277 -7.38 0.12 -11.75
CA VAL A 277 -7.88 1.43 -11.33
C VAL A 277 -7.59 1.59 -9.85
N LEU A 278 -6.66 2.49 -9.51
CA LEU A 278 -6.25 2.78 -8.13
C LEU A 278 -6.74 4.17 -7.74
N ASN A 279 -7.55 4.23 -6.69
CA ASN A 279 -7.97 5.47 -6.04
C ASN A 279 -7.42 5.47 -4.61
N ILE A 280 -6.33 6.20 -4.40
CA ILE A 280 -5.61 6.27 -3.12
C ILE A 280 -5.81 7.67 -2.56
N GLU A 281 -6.58 7.80 -1.49
CA GLU A 281 -6.98 9.10 -0.92
C GLU A 281 -6.59 9.23 0.55
N ARG A 282 -6.01 10.36 0.94
CA ARG A 282 -5.65 10.64 2.35
C ARG A 282 -4.77 9.56 2.98
N CYS A 283 -3.89 8.97 2.19
CA CYS A 283 -2.97 7.93 2.65
C CYS A 283 -1.59 8.51 2.96
N GLN A 284 -0.87 7.85 3.86
CA GLN A 284 0.50 8.18 4.21
C GLN A 284 1.43 7.06 3.78
N PHE A 285 2.53 7.43 3.11
CA PHE A 285 3.61 6.54 2.71
C PHE A 285 4.89 7.06 3.34
N ILE A 286 5.32 6.40 4.40
CA ILE A 286 6.43 6.83 5.24
C ILE A 286 7.50 5.76 5.23
N ASP A 287 8.73 6.15 4.89
CA ASP A 287 9.91 5.29 4.96
C ASP A 287 9.73 3.93 4.26
N ASN A 288 9.03 3.90 3.12
CA ASN A 288 8.92 2.69 2.31
C ASN A 288 10.09 2.63 1.33
N HIS A 289 10.84 1.54 1.36
CA HIS A 289 12.14 1.46 0.67
C HIS A 289 12.14 0.34 -0.37
N ALA A 290 12.55 0.69 -1.58
CA ALA A 290 12.87 -0.26 -2.62
C ALA A 290 14.37 -0.48 -2.72
N GLY A 291 14.80 -1.67 -3.16
CA GLY A 291 16.18 -1.84 -3.62
C GLY A 291 16.39 -1.03 -4.88
N GLN A 292 15.71 -1.39 -5.96
CA GLN A 292 15.97 -0.81 -7.27
C GLN A 292 15.03 0.35 -7.62
N TYR A 293 13.70 0.16 -7.53
CA TYR A 293 12.77 1.11 -8.14
C TYR A 293 11.57 1.45 -7.27
N GLY A 294 11.38 2.73 -6.95
CA GLY A 294 10.14 3.27 -6.39
C GLY A 294 9.88 2.84 -4.94
N GLY A 295 10.27 3.65 -3.96
CA GLY A 295 9.96 3.39 -2.54
C GLY A 295 8.45 3.37 -2.25
N VAL A 296 7.67 4.25 -2.89
CA VAL A 296 6.21 4.21 -2.82
C VAL A 296 5.66 3.22 -3.83
N ALA A 297 5.87 3.47 -5.13
CA ALA A 297 5.33 2.61 -6.17
C ALA A 297 6.23 2.45 -7.39
N TYR A 298 6.23 1.24 -7.90
CA TYR A 298 6.75 0.89 -9.22
C TYR A 298 5.60 0.56 -10.17
N TYR A 299 5.54 1.22 -11.32
CA TYR A 299 4.62 0.90 -12.40
C TYR A 299 5.37 0.35 -13.61
N ARG A 300 4.92 -0.80 -14.13
CA ARG A 300 5.29 -1.31 -15.46
C ARG A 300 4.21 -2.19 -16.04
N GLU A 301 3.75 -1.91 -17.26
CA GLU A 301 2.84 -2.82 -17.94
C GLU A 301 3.47 -4.18 -18.30
N GLY A 302 2.64 -5.22 -18.29
CA GLY A 302 2.93 -6.54 -18.81
C GLY A 302 1.89 -7.01 -19.83
N GLY A 303 2.29 -7.92 -20.73
CA GLY A 303 1.40 -8.59 -21.67
C GLY A 303 1.39 -8.04 -23.11
N ASN A 304 0.49 -8.58 -23.92
CA ASN A 304 0.22 -8.27 -25.32
C ASN A 304 -0.76 -7.09 -25.51
N ALA A 305 -1.09 -6.80 -26.77
CA ALA A 305 -1.78 -5.58 -27.19
C ALA A 305 -3.25 -5.47 -26.79
N VAL A 306 -3.57 -4.47 -25.96
CA VAL A 306 -4.94 -4.06 -25.62
C VAL A 306 -5.02 -2.53 -25.51
N ASP A 307 -5.75 -1.84 -26.40
CA ASP A 307 -5.95 -0.38 -26.35
C ASP A 307 -6.79 0.03 -25.13
N LYS A 308 -6.14 0.14 -23.97
CA LYS A 308 -6.79 0.41 -22.66
C LYS A 308 -5.94 1.36 -21.81
N VAL A 309 -6.52 1.84 -20.71
CA VAL A 309 -5.89 2.81 -19.81
C VAL A 309 -5.79 2.23 -18.40
N ALA A 310 -4.59 2.18 -17.82
CA ALA A 310 -4.39 2.02 -16.38
C ALA A 310 -4.56 3.39 -15.70
N LYS A 311 -5.40 3.47 -14.66
CA LYS A 311 -5.68 4.73 -13.95
C LYS A 311 -5.18 4.66 -12.53
N ILE A 312 -4.27 5.56 -12.17
CA ILE A 312 -3.64 5.57 -10.85
C ILE A 312 -3.72 7.00 -10.31
N THR A 313 -4.50 7.19 -9.24
CA THR A 313 -4.67 8.49 -8.60
C THR A 313 -4.25 8.43 -7.14
N PHE A 314 -3.31 9.29 -6.77
CA PHE A 314 -2.99 9.63 -5.40
C PHE A 314 -3.54 11.03 -5.12
N ARG A 315 -4.38 11.15 -4.10
CA ARG A 315 -5.05 12.40 -3.74
C ARG A 315 -4.95 12.64 -2.25
N GLU A 316 -4.61 13.88 -1.87
CA GLU A 316 -4.53 14.24 -0.45
C GLU A 316 -3.53 13.36 0.33
N CYS A 317 -2.49 12.85 -0.33
CA CYS A 317 -1.55 11.90 0.26
C CYS A 317 -0.28 12.58 0.77
N SER A 318 0.36 11.95 1.76
CA SER A 318 1.72 12.27 2.21
C SER A 318 2.69 11.17 1.79
N MET A 319 3.83 11.54 1.21
CA MET A 319 4.88 10.61 0.76
C MET A 319 6.22 11.12 1.24
N THR A 320 6.68 10.58 2.36
CA THR A 320 7.79 11.12 3.15
C THR A 320 8.86 10.07 3.39
N GLY A 321 10.13 10.39 3.15
CA GLY A 321 11.25 9.51 3.51
C GLY A 321 11.32 8.19 2.71
N ASN A 322 10.54 8.07 1.63
CA ASN A 322 10.58 6.85 0.81
C ASN A 322 11.83 6.82 -0.05
N ALA A 323 12.37 5.63 -0.29
CA ALA A 323 13.70 5.52 -0.87
C ALA A 323 13.86 4.40 -1.91
N ALA A 324 14.84 4.58 -2.80
CA ALA A 324 15.40 3.53 -3.64
C ALA A 324 16.92 3.43 -3.40
N ASN A 325 17.35 2.37 -2.72
CA ASN A 325 18.63 2.33 -1.97
C ASN A 325 19.76 1.52 -2.64
N GLN A 326 19.53 0.86 -3.77
CA GLN A 326 20.57 0.05 -4.41
C GLN A 326 21.67 0.93 -5.03
N GLU A 327 22.93 0.72 -4.62
CA GLU A 327 24.09 1.57 -4.92
C GLU A 327 24.26 1.92 -6.41
N GLU A 328 23.99 0.99 -7.33
CA GLU A 328 24.23 1.20 -8.76
C GLU A 328 22.98 1.59 -9.56
N ASN A 329 21.78 1.21 -9.11
CA ASN A 329 20.54 1.30 -9.90
C ASN A 329 19.30 1.69 -9.05
N GLY A 330 19.49 2.29 -7.88
CA GLY A 330 18.42 2.79 -7.02
C GLY A 330 17.80 4.06 -7.60
N ASP A 331 16.70 3.94 -8.33
CA ASP A 331 16.00 5.03 -8.98
C ASP A 331 14.59 5.22 -8.43
N ALA A 332 14.10 6.45 -8.53
CA ALA A 332 12.78 6.84 -8.04
C ALA A 332 12.60 6.62 -6.53
N GLY A 333 12.87 7.64 -5.71
CA GLY A 333 12.67 7.51 -4.27
C GLY A 333 11.22 7.26 -3.89
N ALA A 334 10.26 7.94 -4.54
CA ALA A 334 8.84 7.58 -4.42
C ALA A 334 8.30 6.79 -5.62
N PHE A 335 8.30 7.36 -6.83
CA PHE A 335 7.56 6.79 -7.98
C PHE A 335 8.42 6.47 -9.19
N TYR A 336 8.42 5.20 -9.61
CA TYR A 336 9.00 4.78 -10.88
C TYR A 336 7.91 4.48 -11.91
N ILE A 337 7.97 5.12 -13.07
CA ILE A 337 7.06 4.90 -14.18
C ILE A 337 7.84 4.31 -15.36
N HIS A 338 7.51 3.06 -15.72
CA HIS A 338 7.93 2.41 -16.95
C HIS A 338 6.71 2.16 -17.83
N ASN A 339 6.49 2.97 -18.86
CA ASN A 339 5.43 2.76 -19.83
C ASN A 339 5.93 2.69 -21.27
N GLU A 340 6.45 1.55 -21.67
CA GLU A 340 7.14 1.33 -22.95
C GLU A 340 6.22 0.74 -24.02
N SER A 341 5.22 -0.03 -23.61
CA SER A 341 4.33 -0.73 -24.52
C SER A 341 3.13 0.12 -24.89
N ALA A 342 2.90 0.35 -26.19
CA ALA A 342 1.81 1.20 -26.73
C ALA A 342 0.40 0.61 -26.55
N PHE A 343 0.28 -0.37 -25.67
CA PHE A 343 -0.90 -1.18 -25.48
C PHE A 343 -1.70 -0.60 -24.31
N ILE A 344 -1.13 -0.62 -23.11
CA ILE A 344 -1.76 0.02 -21.95
C ILE A 344 -1.17 1.42 -21.79
N THR A 345 -1.98 2.43 -22.06
CA THR A 345 -1.65 3.82 -21.71
C THR A 345 -1.84 4.03 -20.21
N LEU A 346 -1.11 4.99 -19.65
CA LEU A 346 -1.14 5.31 -18.24
C LEU A 346 -1.79 6.68 -18.02
N ASP A 347 -2.76 6.76 -17.11
CA ASP A 347 -3.25 8.01 -16.53
C ASP A 347 -2.85 8.04 -15.05
N PHE A 348 -1.73 8.72 -14.76
CA PHE A 348 -1.15 8.83 -13.43
C PHE A 348 -1.36 10.23 -12.88
N SER A 349 -1.98 10.35 -11.71
CA SER A 349 -2.32 11.63 -11.11
C SER A 349 -1.85 11.71 -9.65
N ILE A 350 -1.16 12.80 -9.31
CA ILE A 350 -0.81 13.21 -7.95
C ILE A 350 -1.49 14.56 -7.69
N ILE A 351 -2.44 14.58 -6.77
CA ILE A 351 -3.31 15.73 -6.55
C ILE A 351 -3.33 16.12 -5.06
N ASN A 352 -3.22 17.41 -4.73
CA ASN A 352 -3.28 17.89 -3.34
C ASN A 352 -2.34 17.12 -2.39
N SER A 353 -1.16 16.71 -2.85
CA SER A 353 -0.30 15.80 -2.09
C SER A 353 1.06 16.43 -1.78
N THR A 354 1.72 15.94 -0.74
CA THR A 354 3.07 16.35 -0.35
C THR A 354 4.05 15.21 -0.60
N LEU A 355 5.10 15.47 -1.38
CA LEU A 355 6.24 14.58 -1.58
C LEU A 355 7.48 15.24 -0.96
N TYR A 356 7.95 14.68 0.15
CA TYR A 356 9.03 15.26 0.93
C TYR A 356 10.14 14.26 1.27
N ASN A 357 11.39 14.70 1.16
CA ASN A 357 12.56 13.95 1.60
C ASN A 357 12.63 12.50 1.06
N ASN A 358 12.10 12.27 -0.15
CA ASN A 358 12.24 10.98 -0.82
C ASN A 358 13.61 10.94 -1.51
N THR A 359 14.28 9.79 -1.43
CA THR A 359 15.67 9.66 -1.86
C THR A 359 15.84 8.56 -2.90
N ALA A 360 16.53 8.86 -3.98
CA ALA A 360 17.03 7.85 -4.91
C ALA A 360 18.55 7.84 -4.81
N VAL A 361 19.18 6.67 -4.82
CA VAL A 361 20.64 6.63 -4.92
C VAL A 361 21.11 7.29 -6.22
N ARG A 362 20.45 7.02 -7.34
CA ARG A 362 20.91 7.44 -8.67
C ARG A 362 20.13 8.63 -9.22
N THR A 363 18.82 8.55 -9.38
CA THR A 363 18.02 9.67 -9.92
C THR A 363 16.53 9.57 -9.62
N GLY A 364 15.85 10.72 -9.64
CA GLY A 364 14.41 10.87 -9.46
C GLY A 364 13.96 10.74 -8.01
N GLY A 365 14.55 11.48 -7.07
CA GLY A 365 14.19 11.35 -5.65
C GLY A 365 12.67 11.35 -5.40
N ALA A 366 11.91 12.25 -6.03
CA ALA A 366 10.45 12.19 -5.99
C ALA A 366 9.88 11.22 -7.03
N LEU A 367 10.22 11.40 -8.31
CA LEU A 367 9.65 10.60 -9.40
C LEU A 367 10.63 10.46 -10.54
N LEU A 368 10.65 9.27 -11.14
CA LEU A 368 11.27 9.02 -12.43
C LEU A 368 10.25 8.43 -13.40
N ALA A 369 10.11 9.07 -14.56
CA ALA A 369 9.45 8.51 -15.73
C ALA A 369 10.51 8.11 -16.75
N ASP A 370 10.65 6.80 -16.95
CA ASP A 370 11.66 6.23 -17.82
C ASP A 370 11.11 5.95 -19.22
N TYR A 371 9.91 5.38 -19.31
CA TYR A 371 9.28 5.11 -20.60
C TYR A 371 7.87 5.68 -20.60
N ALA A 372 7.45 6.21 -21.75
CA ALA A 372 6.05 6.55 -21.97
C ALA A 372 5.66 6.37 -23.44
N VAL A 373 4.41 5.98 -23.66
CA VAL A 373 3.79 5.90 -24.98
C VAL A 373 2.81 7.04 -25.21
N GLU A 374 2.51 7.31 -26.47
CA GLU A 374 1.54 8.35 -26.84
C GLU A 374 0.16 8.03 -26.22
N GLY A 375 -0.48 9.05 -25.66
CA GLY A 375 -1.75 8.90 -24.93
C GLY A 375 -1.57 8.76 -23.41
N SER A 376 -0.38 8.43 -22.92
CA SER A 376 -0.10 8.39 -21.49
C SER A 376 0.07 9.80 -20.90
N THR A 377 -0.42 9.98 -19.68
CA THR A 377 -0.50 11.27 -18.98
C THR A 377 0.02 11.15 -17.54
N LEU A 378 0.75 12.18 -17.12
CA LEU A 378 1.12 12.46 -15.75
C LEU A 378 0.52 13.81 -15.36
N ASN A 379 -0.34 13.81 -14.35
CA ASN A 379 -0.97 15.00 -13.80
C ASN A 379 -0.41 15.28 -12.41
N ILE A 380 0.23 16.43 -12.22
CA ILE A 380 0.69 16.94 -10.93
C ILE A 380 -0.11 18.21 -10.68
N ILE A 381 -1.10 18.11 -9.80
CA ILE A 381 -2.09 19.16 -9.61
C ILE A 381 -2.11 19.56 -8.15
N ASN A 382 -1.74 20.79 -7.88
CA ASN A 382 -1.79 21.36 -6.56
C ASN A 382 -0.99 20.56 -5.52
N THR A 383 0.21 20.15 -5.92
CA THR A 383 1.08 19.26 -5.16
C THR A 383 2.33 20.02 -4.71
N THR A 384 2.84 19.71 -3.52
CA THR A 384 4.08 20.26 -2.98
C THR A 384 5.18 19.18 -3.06
N ILE A 385 6.25 19.44 -3.80
CA ILE A 385 7.38 18.52 -4.02
C ILE A 385 8.67 19.24 -3.62
N THR A 386 9.23 18.89 -2.46
CA THR A 386 10.37 19.61 -1.89
C THR A 386 11.28 18.70 -1.07
N GLY A 387 12.56 19.05 -0.94
CA GLY A 387 13.53 18.30 -0.14
C GLY A 387 13.88 16.90 -0.66
N ASN A 388 13.39 16.50 -1.84
CA ASN A 388 13.69 15.19 -2.41
C ASN A 388 15.10 15.19 -3.02
N LYS A 389 15.80 14.06 -2.93
CA LYS A 389 17.23 13.97 -3.26
C LYS A 389 17.57 12.81 -4.18
N SER A 390 18.58 13.02 -5.01
CA SER A 390 19.39 11.96 -5.60
C SER A 390 20.79 12.00 -4.98
N LEU A 391 21.31 10.86 -4.52
CA LEU A 391 22.51 10.87 -3.66
C LEU A 391 23.82 10.89 -4.46
N THR A 392 23.93 10.10 -5.52
CA THR A 392 25.18 9.89 -6.28
C THR A 392 25.20 10.63 -7.62
N GLY A 393 24.16 11.43 -7.89
CA GLY A 393 24.03 12.19 -9.12
C GLY A 393 25.16 13.20 -9.30
N LEU A 394 25.93 13.06 -10.39
CA LEU A 394 27.12 13.88 -10.66
C LEU A 394 26.80 15.29 -11.17
N ASN A 395 25.54 15.56 -11.53
CA ASN A 395 25.05 16.85 -11.99
C ASN A 395 23.51 16.90 -11.93
N ALA A 396 22.91 18.07 -12.20
CA ALA A 396 21.46 18.32 -12.24
C ALA A 396 20.65 17.38 -13.16
N GLY A 397 21.31 16.62 -14.04
CA GLY A 397 20.73 15.57 -14.89
C GLY A 397 20.25 14.33 -14.11
N TYR A 398 20.66 14.16 -12.87
CA TYR A 398 20.31 13.06 -11.97
C TYR A 398 19.37 13.59 -10.89
N THR A 399 18.10 13.81 -11.21
CA THR A 399 17.23 14.78 -10.49
C THR A 399 16.82 14.38 -9.07
N GLY A 400 16.75 15.35 -8.16
CA GLY A 400 16.17 15.15 -6.83
C GLY A 400 14.64 15.13 -6.85
N GLY A 401 14.02 16.03 -7.61
CA GLY A 401 12.57 16.08 -7.82
C GLY A 401 12.10 15.13 -8.92
N LEU A 402 11.69 15.71 -10.07
CA LEU A 402 11.04 14.99 -11.17
C LEU A 402 11.98 14.75 -12.35
N ARG A 403 12.22 13.47 -12.67
CA ARG A 403 13.05 13.05 -13.81
C ARG A 403 12.22 12.49 -14.97
N PHE A 404 12.49 12.96 -16.19
CA PHE A 404 11.95 12.39 -17.43
C PHE A 404 13.07 12.00 -18.40
N THR A 405 13.28 10.71 -18.65
CA THR A 405 14.32 10.25 -19.60
C THR A 405 13.87 10.42 -21.06
N ASP A 406 14.80 10.32 -22.00
CA ASP A 406 14.54 10.51 -23.44
C ASP A 406 13.50 9.52 -24.00
N THR A 407 13.36 8.36 -23.38
CA THR A 407 12.33 7.37 -23.68
C THR A 407 10.94 7.71 -23.12
N ALA A 408 10.80 8.78 -22.34
CA ALA A 408 9.54 9.30 -21.80
C ALA A 408 9.07 10.61 -22.45
N ILE A 409 9.62 10.99 -23.61
CA ILE A 409 9.22 12.22 -24.34
C ILE A 409 7.72 12.25 -24.66
N LEU A 410 7.13 11.10 -25.00
CA LEU A 410 5.70 11.00 -25.36
C LEU A 410 4.74 11.19 -24.16
N LEU A 411 5.24 11.14 -22.92
CA LEU A 411 4.40 11.36 -21.75
C LEU A 411 3.82 12.77 -21.75
N LYS A 412 2.49 12.89 -21.65
CA LYS A 412 1.86 14.18 -21.41
C LYS A 412 2.00 14.61 -19.96
N LYS A 413 2.71 15.72 -19.73
CA LYS A 413 3.07 16.25 -18.42
C LYS A 413 2.23 17.48 -18.13
N ASN A 414 1.27 17.35 -17.23
CA ASN A 414 0.38 18.43 -16.81
C ASN A 414 0.77 18.85 -15.40
N ILE A 415 1.35 20.04 -15.24
CA ILE A 415 1.77 20.58 -13.93
C ILE A 415 0.99 21.87 -13.68
N TYR A 416 0.06 21.82 -12.72
CA TYR A 416 -0.86 22.92 -12.41
C TYR A 416 -0.83 23.24 -10.93
N ASN A 417 -0.90 24.53 -10.58
CA ASN A 417 -0.97 25.00 -9.19
C ASN A 417 0.05 24.35 -8.23
N SER A 418 1.21 23.92 -8.70
CA SER A 418 2.12 23.08 -7.91
C SER A 418 3.38 23.83 -7.49
N ILE A 419 3.97 23.39 -6.38
CA ILE A 419 5.26 23.87 -5.86
C ILE A 419 6.28 22.75 -6.04
N ILE A 420 7.35 23.03 -6.78
CA ILE A 420 8.47 22.11 -6.98
C ILE A 420 9.76 22.90 -6.77
N GLU A 421 10.25 22.94 -5.52
CA GLU A 421 11.45 23.70 -5.15
C GLU A 421 12.25 22.99 -4.06
N GLY A 422 13.56 23.29 -3.98
CA GLY A 422 14.41 22.78 -2.91
C GLY A 422 14.70 21.28 -3.00
N ASN A 423 14.56 20.68 -4.18
CA ASN A 423 15.03 19.31 -4.43
C ASN A 423 16.46 19.35 -4.96
N THR A 424 17.28 18.36 -4.62
CA THR A 424 18.74 18.44 -4.85
C THR A 424 19.37 17.15 -5.37
N THR A 425 20.58 17.25 -5.92
CA THR A 425 21.38 16.11 -6.37
C THR A 425 22.83 16.20 -5.88
N GLY A 426 23.40 15.04 -5.56
CA GLY A 426 24.81 14.87 -5.23
C GLY A 426 25.21 15.47 -3.87
N ASP A 427 26.47 15.27 -3.51
CA ASP A 427 27.05 15.73 -2.24
C ASP A 427 27.05 17.25 -2.08
N GLU A 428 27.09 17.99 -3.19
CA GLU A 428 27.03 19.46 -3.19
C GLU A 428 25.59 20.01 -3.08
N GLU A 429 24.59 19.12 -2.97
CA GLU A 429 23.17 19.46 -2.92
C GLU A 429 22.77 20.45 -4.03
N LEU A 430 23.26 20.21 -5.25
CA LEU A 430 22.95 21.05 -6.40
C LEU A 430 21.43 21.09 -6.63
N PRO A 431 20.80 22.25 -6.84
CA PRO A 431 19.39 22.30 -7.14
C PRO A 431 19.01 21.42 -8.33
N SER A 432 17.92 20.68 -8.21
CA SER A 432 17.47 19.72 -9.21
C SER A 432 16.00 19.36 -9.03
N ASP A 433 15.14 20.32 -9.36
CA ASP A 433 13.67 20.21 -9.20
C ASP A 433 13.01 19.42 -10.32
N VAL A 434 13.25 19.80 -11.58
CA VAL A 434 12.67 19.12 -12.75
C VAL A 434 13.72 18.98 -13.85
N THR A 435 13.88 17.78 -14.41
CA THR A 435 14.80 17.55 -15.53
C THR A 435 14.22 16.67 -16.61
N GLY A 436 14.29 17.15 -17.85
CA GLY A 436 14.12 16.34 -19.07
C GLY A 436 15.47 15.94 -19.66
N GLN A 437 15.64 14.69 -20.10
CA GLN A 437 16.91 14.23 -20.68
C GLN A 437 17.04 14.71 -22.11
N GLY A 438 17.89 15.71 -22.33
CA GLY A 438 18.07 16.29 -23.66
C GLY A 438 16.92 17.23 -24.02
N SER A 439 16.44 17.10 -25.26
CA SER A 439 15.47 18.01 -25.88
C SER A 439 14.04 17.43 -25.90
N SER A 440 13.06 18.27 -26.22
CA SER A 440 11.67 17.90 -26.53
C SER A 440 10.84 17.39 -25.35
N HIS A 441 11.21 17.75 -24.12
CA HIS A 441 10.43 17.40 -22.92
C HIS A 441 9.42 18.46 -22.51
N PHE A 442 9.74 19.74 -22.73
CA PHE A 442 8.99 20.88 -22.21
C PHE A 442 8.76 21.96 -23.28
N ILE A 443 8.46 21.55 -24.51
CA ILE A 443 8.04 22.45 -25.58
C ILE A 443 6.56 22.20 -25.93
N PRO A 444 5.79 23.20 -26.39
CA PRO A 444 4.32 23.10 -26.53
C PRO A 444 3.88 22.02 -27.51
N GLU A 445 4.73 21.74 -28.49
CA GLU A 445 4.54 20.70 -29.50
C GLU A 445 4.80 19.29 -28.94
N PHE A 446 5.42 19.18 -27.75
CA PHE A 446 5.83 17.93 -27.10
C PHE A 446 5.31 17.80 -25.66
N ASN A 447 3.98 17.72 -25.55
CA ASN A 447 3.33 17.02 -24.44
C ASN A 447 3.66 17.57 -23.03
N ALA A 448 3.91 18.87 -22.86
CA ALA A 448 3.98 19.49 -21.53
C ALA A 448 3.07 20.71 -21.43
N THR A 449 2.42 20.89 -20.29
CA THR A 449 1.66 22.09 -19.95
C THR A 449 1.92 22.45 -18.50
N LEU A 450 2.49 23.63 -18.29
CA LEU A 450 2.83 24.17 -17.00
C LEU A 450 1.99 25.43 -16.79
N ALA A 451 1.21 25.49 -15.72
CA ALA A 451 0.47 26.70 -15.39
C ALA A 451 0.39 26.96 -13.88
N ASN A 452 0.38 28.24 -13.51
CA ASN A 452 0.16 28.73 -12.15
C ASN A 452 1.02 28.00 -11.10
N SER A 453 2.28 27.68 -11.44
CA SER A 453 3.15 26.84 -10.62
C SER A 453 4.45 27.55 -10.27
N TYR A 454 5.02 27.18 -9.13
CA TYR A 454 6.31 27.67 -8.65
C TYR A 454 7.33 26.55 -8.81
N ILE A 455 8.30 26.71 -9.70
CA ILE A 455 9.31 25.67 -9.99
C ILE A 455 10.70 26.27 -9.89
N GLY A 456 11.49 25.82 -8.91
CA GLY A 456 12.80 26.38 -8.61
C GLY A 456 13.77 26.24 -9.78
N MET A 457 13.79 25.09 -10.46
CA MET A 457 14.62 24.88 -11.65
C MET A 457 14.01 23.89 -12.63
N ILE A 458 14.07 24.22 -13.93
CA ILE A 458 13.82 23.28 -15.02
C ILE A 458 15.08 23.12 -15.85
N ALA A 459 15.63 21.91 -15.88
CA ALA A 459 16.79 21.55 -16.69
C ALA A 459 16.36 20.73 -17.92
N CYS A 460 16.38 21.35 -19.09
CA CYS A 460 16.11 20.73 -20.39
C CYS A 460 16.71 21.62 -21.49
N ASP A 461 17.26 21.02 -22.55
CA ASP A 461 18.09 21.74 -23.54
C ASP A 461 17.31 22.80 -24.34
N ASP A 462 16.01 22.59 -24.54
CA ASP A 462 15.15 23.40 -25.41
C ASP A 462 13.91 23.96 -24.69
N PHE A 463 13.92 24.00 -23.35
CA PHE A 463 12.80 24.57 -22.60
C PHE A 463 12.65 26.07 -22.89
N ASP A 464 11.47 26.47 -23.36
CA ASP A 464 11.06 27.87 -23.51
C ASP A 464 10.16 28.29 -22.33
N PRO A 465 10.65 29.13 -21.40
CA PRO A 465 9.86 29.61 -20.27
C PRO A 465 8.59 30.36 -20.66
N ALA A 466 8.50 30.93 -21.87
CA ALA A 466 7.31 31.65 -22.33
C ALA A 466 6.08 30.73 -22.52
N THR A 467 6.32 29.43 -22.57
CA THR A 467 5.28 28.39 -22.74
C THR A 467 4.62 28.02 -21.41
N ALA A 468 5.25 28.37 -20.29
CA ALA A 468 4.69 28.21 -18.96
C ALA A 468 3.78 29.39 -18.61
N ILE A 469 2.51 29.11 -18.33
CA ILE A 469 1.48 30.13 -18.18
C ILE A 469 1.38 30.55 -16.72
N HIS A 470 1.71 31.81 -16.41
CA HIS A 470 1.66 32.34 -15.04
C HIS A 470 2.49 31.55 -14.03
N CYS A 471 3.58 30.90 -14.47
CA CYS A 471 4.51 30.23 -13.58
C CYS A 471 5.61 31.19 -13.09
N VAL A 472 6.12 30.92 -11.89
CA VAL A 472 7.38 31.49 -11.38
C VAL A 472 8.44 30.41 -11.50
N LEU A 473 9.51 30.68 -12.25
CA LEU A 473 10.47 29.66 -12.70
C LEU A 473 11.91 30.09 -12.43
N ASN A 474 12.81 29.10 -12.35
CA ASN A 474 14.27 29.27 -12.40
C ASN A 474 14.81 30.25 -11.36
N TYR A 475 14.32 30.11 -10.13
CA TYR A 475 14.73 30.89 -8.97
C TYR A 475 15.56 30.08 -7.97
N ALA A 476 15.93 28.84 -8.28
CA ALA A 476 16.85 28.07 -7.45
C ALA A 476 18.27 28.67 -7.45
N PRO A 477 19.05 28.56 -6.36
CA PRO A 477 18.77 27.78 -5.14
C PRO A 477 17.83 28.45 -4.13
N GLU A 478 17.37 29.68 -4.39
CA GLU A 478 16.41 30.34 -3.52
C GLU A 478 15.06 29.59 -3.46
N LYS A 479 14.32 29.79 -2.36
CA LYS A 479 12.96 29.25 -2.16
C LYS A 479 11.98 30.40 -2.18
N GLN A 480 11.17 30.50 -3.23
CA GLN A 480 10.26 31.63 -3.45
C GLN A 480 8.78 31.27 -3.27
N ALA A 481 8.46 29.98 -3.11
CA ALA A 481 7.08 29.55 -2.95
C ALA A 481 6.48 29.91 -1.57
N GLY A 482 7.33 30.26 -0.59
CA GLY A 482 6.88 30.68 0.74
C GLY A 482 6.33 29.54 1.59
N LEU A 483 6.91 28.34 1.46
CA LEU A 483 6.72 27.25 2.41
C LEU A 483 7.20 27.70 3.81
N ILE A 484 6.61 27.15 4.87
CA ILE A 484 7.09 27.36 6.24
C ILE A 484 8.53 26.85 6.43
N ASP A 485 9.24 27.38 7.43
CA ASP A 485 10.68 27.07 7.62
C ASP A 485 10.91 25.74 8.36
N ASP A 486 10.08 25.42 9.36
CA ASP A 486 10.18 24.19 10.18
C ASP A 486 9.52 22.99 9.49
N VAL A 487 10.06 22.61 8.32
CA VAL A 487 9.47 21.61 7.43
C VAL A 487 9.38 20.22 8.08
N ASP A 488 10.43 19.76 8.77
CA ASP A 488 10.46 18.42 9.38
C ASP A 488 9.40 18.28 10.49
N GLU A 489 9.29 19.29 11.37
CA GLU A 489 8.27 19.33 12.43
C GLU A 489 6.86 19.32 11.83
N SER A 490 6.65 20.10 10.76
CA SER A 490 5.37 20.11 10.05
C SER A 490 5.04 18.76 9.43
N ILE A 491 6.00 18.07 8.84
CA ILE A 491 5.76 16.73 8.28
C ILE A 491 5.40 15.74 9.39
N GLU A 492 6.11 15.76 10.52
CA GLU A 492 5.85 14.90 11.66
C GLU A 492 4.45 15.16 12.27
N GLU A 493 4.07 16.43 12.44
CA GLU A 493 2.80 16.79 13.08
C GLU A 493 1.59 16.69 12.13
N TYR A 494 1.79 17.04 10.86
CA TYR A 494 0.70 17.34 9.92
C TYR A 494 0.71 16.48 8.65
N GLY A 495 1.80 15.77 8.36
CA GLY A 495 1.98 15.01 7.13
C GLY A 495 2.03 15.87 5.85
N CYS A 496 2.26 17.18 5.98
CA CYS A 496 2.27 18.12 4.86
C CYS A 496 3.10 19.36 5.20
N ILE A 497 3.26 20.27 4.23
CA ILE A 497 4.04 21.52 4.39
C ILE A 497 3.17 22.73 4.03
N PRO A 498 2.60 23.44 5.02
CA PRO A 498 1.84 24.67 4.83
C PRO A 498 2.60 25.82 4.17
N LEU A 499 1.82 26.76 3.64
CA LEU A 499 2.32 28.06 3.19
C LEU A 499 2.41 29.03 4.38
N LYS A 500 3.38 29.95 4.32
CA LYS A 500 3.38 31.16 5.15
C LYS A 500 2.17 32.03 4.78
N GLU A 501 1.56 32.66 5.77
CA GLU A 501 0.34 33.47 5.57
C GLU A 501 0.51 34.63 4.57
N ASP A 502 1.72 35.18 4.47
CA ASP A 502 2.07 36.30 3.59
C ASP A 502 2.66 35.86 2.23
N ALA A 503 2.73 34.56 1.96
CA ALA A 503 3.27 34.04 0.72
C ALA A 503 2.39 34.42 -0.49
N ALA A 504 3.03 34.80 -1.59
CA ALA A 504 2.32 35.13 -2.84
C ALA A 504 1.52 33.94 -3.40
N THR A 505 1.94 32.71 -3.08
CA THR A 505 1.32 31.44 -3.46
C THR A 505 -0.07 31.24 -2.88
N VAL A 506 -0.46 31.93 -1.80
CA VAL A 506 -1.78 31.82 -1.15
C VAL A 506 -2.95 32.23 -2.05
N ALA A 507 -2.70 33.05 -3.08
CA ALA A 507 -3.74 33.51 -4.01
C ALA A 507 -3.27 33.56 -5.47
N ALA A 508 -2.31 32.71 -5.85
CA ALA A 508 -1.73 32.72 -7.21
C ALA A 508 -2.18 31.53 -8.08
N GLY A 509 -2.80 30.51 -7.49
CA GLY A 509 -3.32 29.34 -8.19
C GLY A 509 -4.59 29.67 -8.95
N ASP A 510 -4.89 28.93 -10.02
CA ASP A 510 -6.15 29.03 -10.74
C ASP A 510 -7.15 27.99 -10.18
N ALA A 511 -8.27 28.47 -9.66
CA ALA A 511 -9.31 27.63 -9.07
C ALA A 511 -9.87 26.57 -10.04
N LYS A 512 -9.82 26.82 -11.34
CA LYS A 512 -10.33 25.93 -12.39
C LYS A 512 -9.74 24.53 -12.29
N TYR A 513 -8.44 24.41 -12.04
CA TYR A 513 -7.74 23.12 -12.02
C TYR A 513 -8.21 22.20 -10.88
N LEU A 514 -8.81 22.75 -9.83
CA LEU A 514 -9.41 21.99 -8.73
C LEU A 514 -10.93 21.83 -8.90
N LYS A 515 -11.63 22.91 -9.28
CA LYS A 515 -13.10 22.91 -9.49
C LYS A 515 -13.52 21.92 -10.58
N ASP A 516 -12.78 21.83 -11.68
CA ASP A 516 -13.07 20.89 -12.78
C ASP A 516 -12.95 19.42 -12.35
N LEU A 517 -12.15 19.14 -11.31
CA LEU A 517 -12.00 17.82 -10.70
C LEU A 517 -12.96 17.57 -9.53
N GLY A 518 -13.77 18.56 -9.16
CA GLY A 518 -14.67 18.49 -8.00
C GLY A 518 -13.94 18.52 -6.65
N ILE A 519 -12.74 19.12 -6.59
CA ILE A 519 -11.91 19.18 -5.38
C ILE A 519 -12.08 20.55 -4.71
N TYR A 520 -12.52 20.53 -3.45
CA TYR A 520 -12.83 21.74 -2.67
C TYR A 520 -12.11 21.80 -1.32
N THR A 521 -11.35 20.77 -0.99
CA THR A 521 -10.54 20.67 0.21
C THR A 521 -9.06 20.63 -0.14
N ASP A 522 -8.21 20.94 0.83
CA ASP A 522 -6.78 20.71 0.76
C ASP A 522 -6.38 19.32 1.29
N GLN A 523 -5.09 19.01 1.33
CA GLN A 523 -4.58 17.71 1.81
C GLN A 523 -5.11 17.32 3.20
N GLN A 524 -5.41 18.30 4.05
CA GLN A 524 -5.83 18.09 5.43
C GLN A 524 -7.34 18.14 5.62
N GLY A 525 -8.08 18.36 4.53
CA GLY A 525 -9.53 18.50 4.56
C GLY A 525 -10.02 19.92 4.87
N HIS A 526 -9.16 20.93 4.89
CA HIS A 526 -9.60 22.33 5.03
C HIS A 526 -10.27 22.81 3.75
N ILE A 527 -11.34 23.58 3.88
CA ILE A 527 -12.03 24.16 2.72
C ILE A 527 -11.11 25.17 2.04
N ARG A 528 -10.92 25.01 0.73
CA ARG A 528 -10.11 25.93 -0.06
C ARG A 528 -10.83 27.24 -0.34
N SER A 529 -10.07 28.33 -0.34
CA SER A 529 -10.54 29.62 -0.83
C SER A 529 -10.51 29.64 -2.36
N PHE A 530 -11.60 30.07 -2.98
CA PHE A 530 -11.72 30.26 -4.43
C PHE A 530 -12.10 31.71 -4.80
N ALA A 531 -11.58 32.67 -4.03
CA ALA A 531 -11.85 34.09 -4.22
C ALA A 531 -11.27 34.58 -5.56
N ASN A 532 -12.07 35.31 -6.35
CA ASN A 532 -11.67 35.82 -7.67
C ASN A 532 -11.14 34.76 -8.65
N ASP A 533 -11.66 33.52 -8.55
CA ASP A 533 -11.17 32.35 -9.30
C ASP A 533 -9.69 32.00 -9.04
N GLN A 534 -9.15 32.46 -7.91
CA GLN A 534 -7.82 32.11 -7.43
C GLN A 534 -7.89 31.17 -6.22
N CYS A 535 -6.84 30.37 -6.02
CA CYS A 535 -6.64 29.54 -4.84
C CYS A 535 -5.16 29.51 -4.40
N SER A 536 -4.89 28.90 -3.24
CA SER A 536 -3.52 28.58 -2.85
C SER A 536 -2.88 27.58 -3.84
N ILE A 537 -1.60 27.78 -4.15
CA ILE A 537 -0.75 26.86 -4.90
C ILE A 537 -0.13 25.86 -3.91
N GLY A 538 -0.19 24.57 -4.24
CA GLY A 538 0.39 23.50 -3.42
C GLY A 538 -0.63 22.75 -2.57
N ALA A 539 -0.13 21.75 -1.85
CA ALA A 539 -0.95 20.71 -1.22
C ALA A 539 -1.94 21.22 -0.16
N VAL A 540 -1.60 22.32 0.51
CA VAL A 540 -2.29 22.84 1.70
C VAL A 540 -2.43 24.35 1.68
N GLU A 541 -3.47 24.85 2.34
CA GLU A 541 -3.68 26.28 2.56
C GLU A 541 -2.64 26.86 3.54
N ALA A 542 -2.57 28.20 3.64
CA ALA A 542 -1.74 28.85 4.65
C ALA A 542 -2.30 28.69 6.07
N GLY A 543 -1.39 28.63 7.05
CA GLY A 543 -1.72 28.54 8.48
C GLY A 543 -1.30 27.21 9.13
N SER A 544 -1.75 26.97 10.36
CA SER A 544 -1.44 25.73 11.09
C SER A 544 -2.23 24.54 10.54
N GLY A 545 -1.56 23.41 10.35
CA GLY A 545 -2.19 22.22 9.83
C GLY A 545 -3.10 21.48 10.82
N ARG A 546 -3.86 20.49 10.34
CA ARG A 546 -4.56 19.52 11.18
C ARG A 546 -3.62 18.36 11.53
N SER A 547 -3.51 18.03 12.82
CA SER A 547 -2.71 16.89 13.28
C SER A 547 -3.14 15.60 12.59
N ILE A 548 -2.19 14.85 12.03
CA ILE A 548 -2.46 13.51 11.51
C ILE A 548 -2.59 12.50 12.66
N PRO A 549 -3.35 11.39 12.49
CA PRO A 549 -3.26 10.26 13.40
C PRO A 549 -1.79 9.84 13.47
N THR A 550 -1.20 9.94 14.66
CA THR A 550 0.18 9.57 14.88
C THR A 550 0.28 8.07 14.60
N ILE A 551 1.08 7.67 13.62
CA ILE A 551 1.64 6.32 13.64
C ILE A 551 2.38 6.27 14.97
N ASN A 552 2.17 5.22 15.75
CA ASN A 552 3.07 4.90 16.85
C ASN A 552 4.43 4.42 16.29
N ALA A 553 4.97 5.11 15.28
CA ALA A 553 6.36 5.01 14.83
C ALA A 553 7.30 5.46 15.97
N ASN A 554 6.79 6.29 16.89
CA ASN A 554 7.54 6.86 18.00
C ASN A 554 7.33 6.15 19.34
N ALA A 555 7.68 4.87 19.43
CA ALA A 555 8.06 4.34 20.74
C ALA A 555 9.46 3.74 20.76
N LEU A 556 9.93 3.12 19.67
CA LEU A 556 11.29 2.58 19.55
C LEU A 556 11.87 2.67 18.14
N LEU A 557 12.99 3.36 18.01
CA LEU A 557 14.00 3.09 17.01
C LEU A 557 14.83 1.87 17.44
N ILE A 558 14.86 0.83 16.62
CA ILE A 558 15.68 -0.36 16.81
C ILE A 558 16.68 -0.43 15.64
N TYR A 559 17.97 -0.55 15.89
CA TYR A 559 18.95 -0.63 14.79
C TYR A 559 20.23 -1.33 15.26
N THR A 560 21.09 -1.69 14.32
CA THR A 560 22.40 -2.27 14.62
C THR A 560 23.54 -1.40 14.12
N ASP A 561 24.56 -1.20 14.95
CA ASP A 561 25.85 -0.64 14.55
C ASP A 561 26.97 -1.50 15.16
N ASN A 562 27.93 -1.95 14.34
CA ASN A 562 29.08 -2.76 14.75
C ASN A 562 28.70 -3.93 15.70
N LYS A 563 27.77 -4.78 15.26
CA LYS A 563 27.20 -5.90 16.04
C LYS A 563 26.58 -5.50 17.38
N THR A 564 26.15 -4.25 17.53
CA THR A 564 25.46 -3.79 18.74
C THR A 564 24.07 -3.35 18.37
N LEU A 565 23.06 -3.93 19.01
CA LEU A 565 21.66 -3.55 18.88
C LEU A 565 21.36 -2.33 19.74
N PHE A 566 20.89 -1.27 19.13
CA PHE A 566 20.44 -0.06 19.80
C PHE A 566 18.93 -0.02 19.83
N ILE A 567 18.41 0.38 20.98
CA ILE A 567 16.99 0.66 21.18
C ILE A 567 16.88 2.07 21.77
N SER A 568 16.20 2.95 21.06
CA SER A 568 16.06 4.36 21.42
C SER A 568 14.62 4.81 21.23
N GLY A 569 14.01 5.43 22.23
CA GLY A 569 12.65 5.97 22.12
C GLY A 569 11.99 6.16 23.49
N ALA A 570 10.78 6.72 23.49
CA ALA A 570 10.05 7.05 24.71
C ALA A 570 9.19 5.87 25.19
N ILE A 571 9.80 4.90 25.87
CA ILE A 571 9.07 3.83 26.57
C ILE A 571 9.19 4.03 28.08
N GLN A 572 8.08 3.86 28.80
CA GLN A 572 8.10 3.73 30.25
C GLN A 572 8.19 2.25 30.66
N GLY A 573 9.20 1.89 31.45
CA GLY A 573 9.34 0.55 32.03
C GLY A 573 10.50 -0.27 31.43
N THR A 574 10.44 -1.58 31.64
CA THR A 574 11.39 -2.54 31.07
C THR A 574 10.83 -3.16 29.79
N ILE A 575 11.74 -3.61 28.94
CA ILE A 575 11.45 -4.23 27.65
C ILE A 575 12.04 -5.64 27.58
N ASP A 576 11.42 -6.48 26.77
CA ASP A 576 11.91 -7.80 26.40
C ASP A 576 12.25 -7.82 24.91
N ILE A 577 13.51 -8.10 24.57
CA ILE A 577 14.00 -8.19 23.20
C ILE A 577 14.07 -9.65 22.81
N HIS A 578 13.45 -10.06 21.71
CA HIS A 578 13.62 -11.40 21.13
C HIS A 578 14.21 -11.28 19.73
N LEU A 579 15.30 -12.00 19.50
CA LEU A 579 15.96 -12.09 18.21
C LEU A 579 15.57 -13.38 17.51
N TYR A 580 15.21 -13.27 16.24
CA TYR A 580 14.91 -14.37 15.36
C TYR A 580 15.83 -14.34 14.14
N SER A 581 16.15 -15.50 13.56
CA SER A 581 16.74 -15.53 12.23
C SER A 581 15.71 -15.04 11.20
N ALA A 582 16.18 -14.68 9.99
CA ALA A 582 15.28 -14.39 8.86
C ALA A 582 14.33 -15.55 8.51
N ALA A 583 14.63 -16.78 8.94
CA ALA A 583 13.77 -17.95 8.79
C ALA A 583 12.80 -18.17 9.98
N GLY A 584 12.72 -17.21 10.92
CA GLY A 584 11.82 -17.25 12.07
C GLY A 584 12.27 -18.17 13.21
N LEU A 585 13.52 -18.65 13.21
CA LEU A 585 14.05 -19.42 14.34
C LEU A 585 14.36 -18.46 15.49
N HIS A 586 13.77 -18.68 16.67
CA HIS A 586 14.12 -17.90 17.86
C HIS A 586 15.56 -18.20 18.29
N LEU A 587 16.39 -17.16 18.34
CA LEU A 587 17.83 -17.26 18.61
C LEU A 587 18.17 -16.84 20.03
N LYS A 588 17.59 -15.73 20.50
CA LYS A 588 17.94 -15.10 21.78
C LYS A 588 16.75 -14.35 22.35
N ALA A 589 16.67 -14.29 23.68
CA ALA A 589 15.82 -13.35 24.40
C ALA A 589 16.68 -12.56 25.41
N ILE A 590 16.46 -11.25 25.50
CA ILE A 590 17.05 -10.35 26.47
C ILE A 590 15.87 -9.72 27.21
N THR A 591 15.63 -10.13 28.45
CA THR A 591 14.42 -9.77 29.19
C THR A 591 14.68 -8.74 30.28
N ASP A 592 13.64 -7.99 30.64
CA ASP A 592 13.63 -7.02 31.74
C ASP A 592 14.73 -5.94 31.64
N VAL A 593 14.96 -5.42 30.45
CA VAL A 593 16.00 -4.41 30.20
C VAL A 593 15.43 -3.00 30.08
N ALA A 594 16.21 -1.99 30.47
CA ALA A 594 15.76 -0.59 30.39
C ALA A 594 15.69 -0.12 28.93
N ALA A 595 14.69 0.70 28.60
CA ALA A 595 14.34 1.20 27.27
C ALA A 595 15.38 2.10 26.56
N GLN A 596 16.60 2.21 27.06
CA GLN A 596 17.66 3.07 26.48
C GLN A 596 19.04 2.42 26.65
N ARG A 597 19.34 1.38 25.87
CA ARG A 597 20.67 0.74 25.88
C ARG A 597 21.06 0.12 24.54
N ALA A 598 22.36 -0.04 24.40
CA ALA A 598 23.05 -0.78 23.37
C ALA A 598 23.32 -2.22 23.86
N TYR A 599 23.05 -3.23 23.05
CA TYR A 599 23.18 -4.65 23.38
C TYR A 599 24.11 -5.36 22.41
N PRO A 600 25.28 -5.85 22.86
CA PRO A 600 26.20 -6.59 21.99
C PRO A 600 25.57 -7.88 21.46
N LEU A 601 25.82 -8.15 20.18
CA LEU A 601 25.39 -9.32 19.40
C LEU A 601 26.62 -10.08 18.86
N ASP A 602 27.73 -10.08 19.59
CA ASP A 602 29.02 -10.62 19.16
C ASP A 602 28.95 -12.11 18.77
N GLU A 603 28.02 -12.84 19.37
CA GLU A 603 27.77 -14.26 19.11
C GLU A 603 27.05 -14.55 17.79
N LEU A 604 26.41 -13.54 17.18
CA LEU A 604 25.68 -13.71 15.93
C LEU A 604 26.61 -13.54 14.73
N GLN A 605 26.40 -14.39 13.72
CA GLN A 605 27.11 -14.29 12.45
C GLN A 605 26.57 -13.10 11.64
N SER A 606 27.35 -12.64 10.66
CA SER A 606 26.88 -11.64 9.70
C SER A 606 25.62 -12.13 9.00
N GLY A 607 24.60 -11.28 8.87
CA GLY A 607 23.32 -11.65 8.26
C GLY A 607 22.12 -10.83 8.74
N LEU A 608 20.96 -11.15 8.17
CA LEU A 608 19.67 -10.53 8.48
C LEU A 608 18.95 -11.25 9.63
N TYR A 609 18.47 -10.47 10.59
CA TYR A 609 17.75 -10.94 11.76
C TYR A 609 16.50 -10.08 12.00
N ILE A 610 15.57 -10.60 12.79
CA ILE A 610 14.38 -9.86 13.23
C ILE A 610 14.53 -9.64 14.73
N ALA A 611 14.58 -8.38 15.15
CA ALA A 611 14.52 -7.98 16.55
C ALA A 611 13.10 -7.56 16.89
N THR A 612 12.42 -8.36 17.70
CA THR A 612 11.17 -7.94 18.31
C THR A 612 11.45 -7.38 19.70
N VAL A 613 10.75 -6.32 20.07
CA VAL A 613 10.83 -5.70 21.38
C VAL A 613 9.43 -5.62 21.96
N GLN A 614 9.22 -6.20 23.13
CA GLN A 614 7.98 -6.11 23.86
C GLN A 614 8.14 -5.12 25.01
N ALA A 615 7.26 -4.12 25.09
CA ALA A 615 7.19 -3.13 26.14
C ALA A 615 5.79 -3.14 26.76
N GLY A 616 5.63 -3.83 27.89
CA GLY A 616 4.31 -4.08 28.47
C GLY A 616 3.40 -4.84 27.49
N ASN A 617 2.32 -4.19 27.04
CA ASN A 617 1.38 -4.74 26.05
C ASN A 617 1.75 -4.38 24.60
N GLN A 618 2.74 -3.50 24.38
CA GLN A 618 3.16 -3.10 23.04
C GLN A 618 4.24 -4.04 22.54
N ARG A 619 4.22 -4.32 21.23
CA ARG A 619 5.27 -5.07 20.54
C ARG A 619 5.74 -4.27 19.34
N PHE A 620 7.05 -4.27 19.16
CA PHE A 620 7.76 -3.67 18.05
C PHE A 620 8.55 -4.78 17.39
N ALA A 621 8.74 -4.71 16.08
CA ALA A 621 9.66 -5.58 15.38
C ALA A 621 10.44 -4.74 14.39
N GLN A 622 11.71 -5.07 14.23
CA GLN A 622 12.57 -4.40 13.29
C GLN A 622 13.54 -5.41 12.71
N LYS A 623 13.74 -5.36 11.40
CA LYS A 623 14.82 -6.09 10.78
C LYS A 623 16.13 -5.40 11.06
N ILE A 624 17.12 -6.18 11.48
CA ILE A 624 18.45 -5.70 11.79
C ILE A 624 19.47 -6.49 10.98
N PHE A 625 20.40 -5.77 10.36
CA PHE A 625 21.52 -6.36 9.66
C PHE A 625 22.75 -6.35 10.56
N ILE A 626 23.35 -7.51 10.79
CA ILE A 626 24.61 -7.62 11.51
C ILE A 626 25.72 -7.73 10.46
N PRO A 627 26.66 -6.77 10.38
CA PRO A 627 27.75 -6.81 9.42
C PRO A 627 28.74 -7.96 9.66
#